data_AF-A0A6P8Z0N2-F1
#
_entry.id   AF-A0A6P8Z0N2-F1
#
_cell.length_a   1.000
_cell.length_b   1.000
_cell.length_c   1.000
_cell.angle_alpha   90.00
_cell.angle_beta   90.00
_cell.angle_gamma   90.00
#
_symmetry.space_group_name_H-M   'P 1'
#
loop_
_entity.id
_entity.type
_entity.pdbx_description
1 polymer ?
#
loop_
_entity_poly.entity_id
_entity_poly.type
_entity_poly.pdbx_seq_one_letter_code
_entity_poly.pdbx_strand_id
1 'polypeptide(L)'
;MTCKTVIILCFALFAAAVATSLYTDEQIADLDGRIATCLQRLPAGPSDACRVSAGITPIKEQGARREYRVEPIVECLVDAGIPQGPALKSAKYCLTLSLWRPI
;
A
#
# COMPACT_ATOMS: atom_id res chain seq x y z
N MET A 1 -20.19 -22.41 -49.25
CA MET A 1 -18.80 -21.98 -49.52
C MET A 1 -18.64 -20.56 -48.99
N THR A 2 -18.50 -20.41 -47.68
CA THR A 2 -17.23 -20.29 -46.93
C THR A 2 -16.49 -18.97 -47.16
N CYS A 3 -16.28 -18.28 -46.03
CA CYS A 3 -15.10 -17.49 -45.70
C CYS A 3 -15.35 -15.98 -45.57
N LYS A 4 -15.80 -15.55 -44.39
CA LYS A 4 -15.28 -14.34 -43.71
C LYS A 4 -15.82 -14.23 -42.27
N THR A 5 -15.63 -15.30 -41.51
CA THR A 5 -15.72 -15.30 -40.04
C THR A 5 -14.38 -14.84 -39.47
N VAL A 6 -13.92 -13.63 -39.85
CA VAL A 6 -12.64 -13.06 -39.37
C VAL A 6 -12.76 -11.54 -39.25
N ILE A 7 -13.67 -11.08 -38.39
CA ILE A 7 -13.56 -9.76 -37.73
C ILE A 7 -13.90 -9.98 -36.24
N ILE A 8 -13.31 -11.03 -35.68
CA ILE A 8 -13.05 -11.18 -34.26
C ILE A 8 -11.54 -10.98 -34.17
N LEU A 9 -11.06 -10.25 -33.16
CA LEU A 9 -9.64 -9.91 -32.89
C LEU A 9 -9.07 -8.64 -33.54
N CYS A 10 -9.64 -7.48 -33.22
CA CYS A 10 -8.83 -6.27 -33.05
C CYS A 10 -9.30 -5.57 -31.77
N PHE A 11 -8.37 -5.30 -30.85
CA PHE A 11 -8.55 -4.71 -29.51
C PHE A 11 -8.88 -5.67 -28.35
N ALA A 12 -8.32 -6.89 -28.38
CA ALA A 12 -7.86 -7.50 -27.13
C ALA A 12 -6.49 -6.90 -26.75
N LEU A 13 -6.44 -5.58 -26.53
CA LEU A 13 -5.31 -4.93 -25.84
C LEU A 13 -5.66 -4.90 -24.35
N PHE A 14 -5.74 -6.09 -23.75
CA PHE A 14 -5.45 -6.20 -22.33
C PHE A 14 -3.95 -5.93 -22.21
N ALA A 15 -3.61 -4.64 -22.10
CA ALA A 15 -2.36 -4.25 -21.51
C ALA A 15 -2.41 -4.77 -20.06
N ALA A 16 -1.95 -5.99 -19.86
CA ALA A 16 -1.48 -6.42 -18.56
C ALA A 16 -0.31 -5.50 -18.26
N ALA A 17 -0.60 -4.33 -17.69
CA ALA A 17 0.38 -3.50 -17.01
C ALA A 17 0.89 -4.40 -15.89
N VAL A 18 1.99 -5.12 -16.19
CA VAL A 18 2.74 -5.82 -15.17
C VAL A 18 3.24 -4.70 -14.28
N ALA A 19 2.53 -4.44 -13.19
CA ALA A 19 2.99 -3.53 -12.16
C ALA A 19 4.28 -4.15 -11.62
N THR A 20 5.40 -3.74 -12.19
CA THR A 20 6.70 -4.08 -11.66
C THR A 20 6.78 -3.41 -10.30
N SER A 21 6.61 -4.20 -9.24
CA SER A 21 6.83 -3.75 -7.87
C SER A 21 8.17 -3.04 -7.80
N LEU A 22 8.19 -1.87 -7.17
CA LEU A 22 9.43 -1.12 -6.94
C LEU A 22 10.37 -1.81 -5.93
N TYR A 23 9.86 -2.84 -5.25
CA TYR A 23 10.50 -3.48 -4.11
C TYR A 23 10.44 -5.01 -4.22
N THR A 24 11.46 -5.71 -3.72
CA THR A 24 11.42 -7.17 -3.61
C THR A 24 10.44 -7.62 -2.52
N ASP A 25 10.07 -8.90 -2.51
CA ASP A 25 9.22 -9.44 -1.46
C ASP A 25 9.84 -9.30 -0.06
N GLU A 26 11.16 -9.44 0.07
CA GLU A 26 11.87 -9.21 1.33
C GLU A 26 11.82 -7.74 1.76
N GLN A 27 11.98 -6.82 0.82
CA GLN A 27 11.84 -5.38 1.09
C GLN A 27 10.40 -5.02 1.50
N ILE A 28 9.41 -5.63 0.87
CA ILE A 28 7.99 -5.46 1.25
C ILE A 28 7.76 -6.00 2.67
N ALA A 29 8.31 -7.16 3.01
CA ALA A 29 8.21 -7.72 4.36
C ALA A 29 8.88 -6.83 5.42
N ASP A 30 10.06 -6.25 5.14
CA ASP A 30 10.71 -5.27 6.02
C ASP A 30 9.83 -4.03 6.23
N LEU A 31 9.28 -3.47 5.14
CA LEU A 31 8.38 -2.32 5.21
C LEU A 31 7.13 -2.64 6.04
N ASP A 32 6.58 -3.84 5.88
CA ASP A 32 5.41 -4.27 6.64
C ASP A 32 5.70 -4.36 8.14
N GLY A 33 6.83 -4.97 8.51
CA GLY A 33 7.29 -5.02 9.90
C GLY A 33 7.49 -3.63 10.51
N ARG A 34 8.04 -2.69 9.74
CA ARG A 34 8.24 -1.30 10.17
C ARG A 34 6.92 -0.56 10.39
N ILE A 35 5.98 -0.68 9.46
CA ILE A 35 4.65 -0.08 9.60
C ILE A 35 3.94 -0.69 10.81
N ALA A 36 3.91 -2.01 10.94
CA ALA A 36 3.32 -2.71 12.08
C ALA A 36 3.90 -2.22 13.42
N THR A 37 5.23 -2.08 13.49
CA THR A 37 5.91 -1.58 14.70
C THR A 37 5.47 -0.17 15.07
N CYS A 38 5.30 0.72 14.08
CA CYS A 38 4.82 2.07 14.32
C CYS A 38 3.37 2.14 14.79
N LEU A 39 2.54 1.18 14.40
CA LEU A 39 1.12 1.14 14.74
C LEU A 39 0.80 0.31 15.99
N GLN A 40 1.77 -0.38 16.60
CA GLN A 40 1.57 -1.32 17.71
C GLN A 40 0.84 -0.74 18.95
N ARG A 41 0.85 0.59 19.12
CA ARG A 41 0.21 1.29 20.25
C ARG A 41 -1.22 1.74 19.96
N LEU A 42 -1.70 1.53 18.73
CA LEU A 42 -3.06 1.85 18.31
C LEU A 42 -3.95 0.61 18.42
N PRO A 43 -5.28 0.77 18.43
CA PRO A 43 -6.21 -0.35 18.45
C PRO A 43 -5.93 -1.34 17.32
N ALA A 44 -5.76 -2.61 17.66
CA ALA A 44 -5.66 -3.71 16.71
C ALA A 44 -6.98 -3.84 15.92
N GLY A 45 -6.90 -4.26 14.65
CA GLY A 45 -8.03 -4.24 13.73
C GLY A 45 -7.94 -3.05 12.75
N PRO A 46 -8.40 -1.83 13.11
CA PRO A 46 -8.26 -0.65 12.25
C PRO A 46 -6.80 -0.43 11.80
N SER A 47 -5.86 -0.61 12.72
CA SER A 47 -4.43 -0.43 12.45
C SER A 47 -3.90 -1.44 11.42
N ASP A 48 -4.29 -2.71 11.53
CA ASP A 48 -3.89 -3.75 10.58
C ASP A 48 -4.54 -3.56 9.21
N ALA A 49 -5.84 -3.20 9.20
CA ALA A 49 -6.56 -2.92 7.98
C ALA A 49 -5.87 -1.77 7.21
N CYS A 50 -5.57 -0.66 7.87
CA CYS A 50 -4.92 0.50 7.26
C CYS A 50 -3.45 0.23 6.87
N ARG A 51 -2.70 -0.54 7.67
CA ARG A 51 -1.36 -1.01 7.30
C ARG A 51 -1.39 -1.74 5.97
N VAL A 52 -2.35 -2.65 5.78
CA VAL A 52 -2.44 -3.46 4.57
C VAL A 52 -3.01 -2.66 3.40
N SER A 53 -4.16 -2.02 3.57
CA SER A 53 -4.91 -1.39 2.46
C SER A 53 -4.29 -0.06 2.01
N ALA A 54 -3.83 0.76 2.95
CA ALA A 54 -3.24 2.06 2.68
C ALA A 54 -1.70 2.05 2.74
N GLY A 55 -1.08 1.02 3.31
CA GLY A 55 0.39 0.88 3.33
C GLY A 55 0.89 -0.08 2.26
N ILE A 56 0.77 -1.39 2.53
CA ILE A 56 1.47 -2.46 1.80
C ILE A 56 0.89 -2.75 0.42
N THR A 57 -0.43 -2.81 0.29
CA THR A 57 -1.07 -3.16 -1.00
C THR A 57 -0.67 -2.18 -2.11
N PRO A 58 -0.71 -0.85 -1.91
CA PRO A 58 -0.23 0.11 -2.92
C PRO A 58 1.25 -0.05 -3.24
N ILE A 59 2.09 -0.34 -2.25
CA ILE A 59 3.54 -0.55 -2.45
C ILE A 59 3.77 -1.77 -3.34
N LYS A 60 3.12 -2.89 -3.01
CA LYS A 60 3.28 -4.19 -3.65
C LYS A 60 2.65 -4.25 -5.04
N GLU A 61 1.43 -3.75 -5.18
CA GLU A 61 0.61 -3.98 -6.38
C GLU A 61 0.58 -2.79 -7.33
N GLN A 62 0.84 -1.58 -6.82
CA GLN A 62 0.73 -0.35 -7.61
C GLN A 62 2.09 0.33 -7.81
N GLY A 63 3.17 -0.25 -7.25
CA GLY A 63 4.50 0.37 -7.27
C GLY A 63 4.51 1.72 -6.57
N ALA A 64 3.67 1.92 -5.54
CA ALA A 64 3.66 3.16 -4.79
C ALA A 64 4.95 3.31 -4.00
N ARG A 65 5.52 4.52 -3.99
CA ARG A 65 6.71 4.81 -3.19
C ARG A 65 6.39 4.80 -1.70
N ARG A 66 7.22 4.12 -0.93
CA ARG A 66 7.02 3.92 0.52
C ARG A 66 6.88 5.23 1.29
N GLU A 67 7.67 6.24 0.96
CA GLU A 67 7.70 7.54 1.64
C GLU A 67 6.39 8.31 1.52
N TYR A 68 5.60 8.01 0.48
CA TYR A 68 4.29 8.63 0.23
C TYR A 68 3.13 7.86 0.87
N ARG A 69 3.40 6.78 1.62
CA ARG A 69 2.34 6.02 2.31
C ARG A 69 2.02 6.51 3.71
N VAL A 70 2.79 7.46 4.26
CA VAL A 70 2.54 8.00 5.62
C VAL A 70 1.15 8.64 5.73
N GLU A 71 0.85 9.63 4.90
CA GLU A 71 -0.44 10.34 4.97
C GLU A 71 -1.64 9.42 4.66
N PRO A 72 -1.61 8.58 3.61
CA PRO A 72 -2.70 7.64 3.36
C PRO A 72 -2.98 6.66 4.51
N ILE A 73 -1.93 6.19 5.20
CA ILE A 73 -2.11 5.34 6.39
C ILE A 73 -2.79 6.16 7.50
N VAL A 74 -2.34 7.39 7.76
CA VAL A 74 -2.90 8.26 8.80
C VAL A 74 -4.35 8.63 8.51
N GLU A 75 -4.68 8.99 7.28
CA GLU A 75 -6.04 9.28 6.83
C GLU A 75 -6.96 8.07 7.06
N CYS A 76 -6.52 6.88 6.64
CA CYS A 76 -7.27 5.64 6.89
C CYS A 76 -7.53 5.41 8.40
N LEU A 77 -6.54 5.65 9.26
CA LEU A 77 -6.69 5.48 10.71
C LEU A 77 -7.73 6.48 11.28
N VAL A 78 -7.73 7.73 10.81
CA VAL A 78 -8.72 8.75 11.20
C VAL A 78 -10.12 8.35 10.73
N ASP A 79 -10.26 7.92 9.48
CA ASP A 79 -11.53 7.46 8.92
C ASP A 79 -12.07 6.21 9.63
N ALA A 80 -11.17 5.36 10.13
CA ALA A 80 -11.51 4.21 10.97
C ALA A 80 -11.82 4.58 12.44
N GLY A 81 -11.88 5.88 12.77
CA GLY A 81 -12.30 6.39 14.07
C GLY A 81 -11.19 6.49 15.11
N ILE A 82 -9.91 6.35 14.74
CA ILE A 82 -8.81 6.56 15.68
C ILE A 82 -8.66 8.07 15.95
N PRO A 83 -8.73 8.50 17.22
CA PRO A 83 -8.67 9.91 17.55
C PRO A 83 -7.30 10.50 17.23
N GLN A 84 -7.28 11.76 16.79
CA GLN A 84 -6.06 12.53 16.46
C GLN A 84 -5.26 12.98 17.71
N GLY A 85 -5.16 12.10 18.70
CA GLY A 85 -4.44 12.31 19.94
C GLY A 85 -2.94 12.00 19.85
N PRO A 86 -2.24 12.02 21.00
CA PRO A 86 -0.81 11.77 21.06
C PRO A 86 -0.37 10.45 20.43
N ALA A 87 -1.16 9.38 20.60
CA ALA A 87 -0.84 8.07 20.04
C ALA A 87 -0.76 8.07 18.51
N LEU A 88 -1.75 8.68 17.82
CA LEU A 88 -1.74 8.79 16.35
C LEU A 88 -0.62 9.71 15.87
N LYS A 89 -0.33 10.80 16.59
CA LYS A 89 0.79 11.70 16.28
C LYS A 89 2.14 10.98 16.39
N SER A 90 2.33 10.18 17.44
CA SER A 90 3.53 9.35 17.62
C SER A 90 3.65 8.29 16.52
N ALA A 91 2.55 7.64 16.14
CA ALA A 91 2.53 6.68 15.04
C ALA A 91 2.91 7.35 13.72
N LYS A 92 2.32 8.50 13.38
CA LYS A 92 2.67 9.30 12.20
C LYS A 92 4.17 9.64 12.17
N TYR A 93 4.71 10.12 13.29
CA TYR A 93 6.14 10.44 13.38
C TYR A 93 7.02 9.21 13.15
N CYS A 94 6.68 8.08 13.78
CA CYS A 94 7.38 6.80 13.56
C CYS A 94 7.32 6.36 12.09
N LEU A 95 6.15 6.47 11.44
CA LEU A 95 5.97 6.13 10.03
C LEU A 95 6.83 7.01 9.13
N THR A 96 6.91 8.32 9.39
CA THR A 96 7.79 9.23 8.64
C THR A 96 9.24 8.79 8.73
N LEU A 97 9.77 8.55 9.93
CA LEU A 97 11.17 8.11 10.07
C LEU A 97 11.40 6.73 9.44
N SER A 98 10.45 5.82 9.66
CA SER A 98 10.57 4.45 9.18
C SER A 98 10.46 4.39 7.67
N LEU A 99 9.57 5.10 7.00
CA LEU A 99 9.41 4.94 5.56
C LEU A 99 10.45 5.74 4.74
N TRP A 100 11.09 6.73 5.33
CA TRP A 100 12.16 7.50 4.68
C TRP A 100 13.56 6.87 4.78
N ARG A 101 13.80 5.98 5.76
CA ARG A 101 15.10 5.29 5.88
C ARG A 101 15.32 4.33 4.68
N PRO A 102 16.57 4.17 4.20
CA PRO A 102 16.92 3.21 3.14
C PRO A 102 16.49 1.76 3.42
N ILE A 103 16.32 0.98 2.34
CA ILE A 103 16.06 -0.46 2.30
C ILE A 103 16.88 -1.10 1.20
#